data_AF-A0A7Y5MQ47-F1
#
_entry.id   AF-A0A7Y5MQ47-F1
#
_cell.length_a   1.000
_cell.length_b   1.000
_cell.length_c   1.000
_cell.angle_alpha   90.00
_cell.angle_beta   90.00
_cell.angle_gamma   90.00
#
_symmetry.space_group_name_H-M   'P 1'
#
loop_
_entity.id
_entity.type
_entity.pdbx_description
1 polymer ?
#
loop_
_entity_poly.entity_id
_entity_poly.type
_entity_poly.pdbx_seq_one_letter_code
_entity_poly.pdbx_strand_id
1 'polypeptide(L)'
;MHANDHLSRREFLELSARLGAAGVAATGLPRAAWSEETPSTSPNERIRLGFIGVGARGLQVLEEFLKQPDVEVTAICDVWGDHIRQAVEKCPNKPSEIKDYRDLLSRKDVDAVVICTPPHWHCLQAIHACESGKDFYIEKPMTMSVGESLAVRNAVRHHNRITQIGTQIHAGDNYRRVVEIVRSG
;
A
#
# COMPACT_ATOMS: atom_id res chain seq x y z
N MET A 1 -11.13 -20.73 55.91
CA MET A 1 -12.20 -19.97 55.22
C MET A 1 -11.57 -19.35 53.98
N HIS A 2 -11.81 -19.92 52.81
CA HIS A 2 -11.23 -19.45 51.53
C HIS A 2 -12.12 -18.35 50.95
N ALA A 3 -11.58 -17.16 50.74
CA ALA A 3 -12.22 -16.11 49.97
C ALA A 3 -11.86 -16.28 48.49
N ASN A 4 -12.86 -16.37 47.62
CA ASN A 4 -12.69 -16.37 46.17
C ASN A 4 -12.50 -14.93 45.68
N ASP A 5 -11.27 -14.57 45.31
CA ASP A 5 -10.97 -13.35 44.56
C ASP A 5 -11.26 -13.60 43.07
N HIS A 6 -12.46 -13.21 42.63
CA HIS A 6 -12.78 -13.11 41.21
C HIS A 6 -12.98 -11.65 40.85
N LEU A 7 -11.93 -11.04 40.28
CA LEU A 7 -12.02 -9.76 39.58
C LEU A 7 -13.07 -9.87 38.47
N SER A 8 -14.11 -9.03 38.57
CA SER A 8 -15.16 -9.01 37.57
C SER A 8 -14.67 -8.34 36.28
N ARG A 9 -15.25 -8.73 35.13
CA ARG A 9 -14.94 -8.10 33.83
C ARG A 9 -15.10 -6.59 33.83
N ARG A 10 -16.05 -6.06 34.61
CA ARG A 10 -16.28 -4.61 34.73
C ARG A 10 -15.13 -3.94 35.47
N GLU A 11 -14.66 -4.52 36.57
CA GLU A 11 -13.52 -3.98 37.33
C GLU A 11 -12.23 -4.00 36.49
N PHE A 12 -12.03 -5.04 35.68
CA PHE A 12 -10.91 -5.08 34.72
C PHE A 12 -11.00 -3.94 33.68
N LEU A 13 -12.18 -3.74 33.07
CA LEU A 13 -12.38 -2.68 32.07
C LEU A 13 -12.25 -1.28 32.67
N GLU A 14 -12.72 -1.07 33.91
CA GLU A 14 -12.55 0.19 34.62
C GLU A 14 -11.09 0.45 35.01
N LEU A 15 -10.34 -0.60 35.39
CA LEU A 15 -8.92 -0.50 35.70
C LEU A 15 -8.10 -0.19 34.44
N SER A 16 -8.41 -0.82 33.29
CA SER A 16 -7.78 -0.53 32.00
C SER A 16 -8.05 0.89 31.51
N ALA A 17 -9.28 1.40 31.68
CA ALA A 17 -9.63 2.77 31.30
C ALA A 17 -8.89 3.83 32.14
N ARG A 18 -8.68 3.56 33.43
CA ARG A 18 -7.98 4.47 34.35
C ARG A 18 -6.47 4.50 34.13
N LEU A 19 -5.86 3.37 33.74
CA LEU A 19 -4.44 3.29 33.41
C LEU A 19 -4.11 3.89 32.03
N GLY A 20 -5.05 3.84 31.07
CA GLY A 20 -4.88 4.47 29.76
C GLY A 20 -4.89 6.01 29.77
N ALA A 21 -5.61 6.62 30.71
CA ALA A 21 -5.72 8.09 30.79
C ALA A 21 -4.51 8.77 31.44
N ALA A 22 -3.72 8.06 32.26
CA ALA A 22 -2.59 8.63 32.99
C ALA A 22 -1.30 8.74 32.15
N GLY A 23 -1.23 8.11 30.96
CA GLY A 23 -0.04 8.10 30.10
C GLY A 23 0.06 9.25 29.09
N VAL A 24 -0.98 10.08 28.92
CA VAL A 24 -1.06 11.04 27.80
C VAL A 24 -0.73 12.49 28.19
N ALA A 25 -0.44 12.76 29.47
CA ALA A 25 -0.29 14.12 29.97
C ALA A 25 1.17 14.49 30.28
N ALA A 26 2.07 14.48 29.30
CA ALA A 26 3.29 15.30 29.38
C ALA A 26 3.95 15.56 28.01
N THR A 27 3.96 16.84 27.64
CA THR A 27 4.78 17.51 26.62
C THR A 27 4.25 17.50 25.18
N GLY A 28 3.57 18.59 24.85
CA GLY A 28 3.19 18.94 23.49
C GLY A 28 4.39 19.33 22.63
N LEU A 29 4.39 18.79 21.42
CA LEU A 29 4.73 19.38 20.12
C LEU A 29 4.22 18.35 19.09
N PRO A 30 3.56 18.72 17.99
CA PRO A 30 3.24 17.78 16.92
C PRO A 30 4.52 17.56 16.13
N ARG A 31 5.46 16.82 16.71
CA ARG A 31 6.49 16.14 15.93
C ARG A 31 5.70 15.10 15.16
N ALA A 32 5.48 15.33 13.88
CA ALA A 32 4.97 14.33 12.96
C ALA A 32 5.64 13.00 13.34
N ALA A 33 4.83 12.10 13.89
CA ALA A 33 5.27 10.80 14.36
C ALA A 33 5.57 9.99 13.10
N TRP A 34 6.71 10.28 12.49
CA TRP A 34 7.53 9.27 11.86
C TRP A 34 8.21 8.56 13.03
N SER A 35 7.44 7.84 13.84
CA SER A 35 8.01 6.69 14.52
C SER A 35 8.58 5.83 13.38
N GLU A 36 9.85 5.45 13.49
CA GLU A 36 10.34 4.26 12.78
C GLU A 36 9.57 3.07 13.39
N GLU A 37 8.30 2.94 13.03
CA GLU A 37 7.55 1.73 13.27
C GLU A 37 8.25 0.68 12.42
N THR A 38 8.94 -0.24 13.10
CA THR A 38 9.44 -1.44 12.45
C THR A 38 8.27 -2.09 11.71
N PRO A 39 8.34 -2.25 10.38
CA PRO A 39 7.22 -2.79 9.62
C PRO A 39 6.78 -4.11 10.25
N SER A 40 5.51 -4.19 10.61
CA SER A 40 5.01 -5.38 11.27
C SER A 40 5.08 -6.57 10.31
N THR A 41 5.56 -7.69 10.83
CA THR A 41 5.64 -8.95 10.09
C THR A 41 4.43 -9.86 10.33
N SER A 42 3.50 -9.41 11.18
CA SER A 42 2.22 -10.04 11.48
C SER A 42 1.41 -10.23 10.19
N PRO A 43 0.92 -11.45 9.87
CA PRO A 43 0.13 -11.67 8.66
C PRO A 43 -1.09 -10.76 8.53
N ASN A 44 -1.71 -10.36 9.65
CA ASN A 44 -2.89 -9.49 9.65
C ASN A 44 -2.57 -8.01 9.39
N GLU A 45 -1.29 -7.62 9.44
CA GLU A 45 -0.84 -6.24 9.26
C GLU A 45 -0.18 -6.02 7.89
N ARG A 46 -0.05 -7.09 7.08
CA ARG A 46 0.48 -6.99 5.72
C ARG A 46 -0.54 -6.35 4.78
N ILE A 47 -0.03 -5.49 3.90
CA ILE A 47 -0.79 -4.90 2.81
C ILE A 47 -0.90 -5.93 1.68
N ARG A 48 -2.12 -6.32 1.32
CA ARG A 48 -2.37 -7.28 0.24
C ARG A 48 -2.39 -6.56 -1.10
N LEU A 49 -1.39 -6.81 -1.93
CA LEU A 49 -1.20 -6.16 -3.22
C LEU A 49 -1.69 -7.02 -4.38
N GLY A 50 -2.40 -6.37 -5.31
CA GLY A 50 -2.68 -6.90 -6.64
C GLY A 50 -1.82 -6.21 -7.69
N PHE A 51 -1.16 -6.96 -8.56
CA PHE A 51 -0.36 -6.39 -9.66
C PHE A 51 -1.13 -6.38 -10.97
N ILE A 52 -1.18 -5.23 -11.65
CA ILE A 52 -1.81 -5.04 -12.95
C ILE A 52 -0.74 -4.69 -13.98
N GLY A 53 -0.47 -5.63 -14.88
CA GLY A 53 0.64 -5.57 -15.83
C GLY A 53 1.95 -6.05 -15.21
N VAL A 54 2.40 -7.24 -15.60
CA VAL A 54 3.64 -7.86 -15.09
C VAL A 54 4.62 -8.23 -16.21
N GLY A 55 4.62 -7.42 -17.28
CA GLY A 55 5.70 -7.43 -18.27
C GLY A 55 7.03 -6.93 -17.69
N ALA A 56 8.00 -6.60 -18.55
CA ALA A 56 9.39 -6.30 -18.14
C ALA A 56 9.51 -5.32 -16.96
N ARG A 57 8.81 -4.17 -17.00
CA ARG A 57 8.85 -3.21 -15.89
C ARG A 57 8.07 -3.69 -14.67
N GLY A 58 6.88 -4.26 -14.88
CA GLY A 58 6.05 -4.79 -13.81
C GLY A 58 6.76 -5.87 -12.99
N LEU A 59 7.55 -6.74 -13.65
CA LEU A 59 8.34 -7.76 -12.97
C LEU A 59 9.44 -7.16 -12.08
N GLN A 60 10.14 -6.12 -12.55
CA GLN A 60 11.13 -5.41 -11.73
C GLN A 60 10.49 -4.76 -10.50
N VAL A 61 9.33 -4.12 -10.68
CA VAL A 61 8.58 -3.49 -9.58
C VAL A 61 8.10 -4.56 -8.60
N LEU A 62 7.60 -5.69 -9.11
CA LEU A 62 7.19 -6.84 -8.29
C LEU A 62 8.35 -7.33 -7.40
N GLU A 63 9.53 -7.54 -7.98
CA GLU A 63 10.71 -7.96 -7.22
C GLU A 63 11.09 -6.98 -6.10
N GLU A 64 10.91 -5.67 -6.29
CA GLU A 64 11.15 -4.69 -5.22
C GLU A 64 10.10 -4.73 -4.11
N PHE A 65 8.82 -4.94 -4.46
CA PHE A 65 7.75 -5.09 -3.47
C PHE A 65 7.87 -6.40 -2.69
N LEU A 66 8.34 -7.48 -3.31
CA LEU A 66 8.57 -8.77 -2.63
C LEU A 66 9.67 -8.71 -1.57
N LYS A 67 10.54 -7.69 -1.58
CA LYS A 67 11.53 -7.44 -0.53
C LYS A 67 10.93 -6.77 0.71
N GLN A 68 9.70 -6.25 0.61
CA GLN A 68 9.06 -5.53 1.72
C GLN A 68 8.38 -6.53 2.66
N PRO A 69 8.72 -6.54 3.96
CA PRO A 69 8.22 -7.54 4.91
C PRO A 69 6.74 -7.37 5.29
N ASP A 70 6.19 -6.18 5.05
CA ASP A 70 4.81 -5.76 5.29
C ASP A 70 3.91 -5.91 4.05
N VAL A 71 4.38 -6.60 3.00
CA VAL A 71 3.64 -6.79 1.75
C VAL A 71 3.33 -8.27 1.52
N GLU A 72 2.12 -8.54 1.02
CA GLU A 72 1.74 -9.84 0.47
C GLU A 72 1.12 -9.65 -0.91
N VAL A 73 1.63 -10.34 -1.94
CA VAL A 73 1.07 -10.27 -3.29
C VAL A 73 -0.02 -11.32 -3.44
N THR A 74 -1.30 -10.95 -3.48
CA THR A 74 -2.43 -11.91 -3.50
C THR A 74 -2.97 -12.18 -4.91
N ALA A 75 -2.74 -11.28 -5.86
CA ALA A 75 -3.21 -11.39 -7.22
C ALA A 75 -2.22 -10.82 -8.24
N ILE A 76 -2.10 -11.50 -9.38
CA ILE A 76 -1.30 -11.07 -10.53
C ILE A 76 -2.20 -11.03 -11.76
N CYS A 77 -2.21 -9.90 -12.45
CA CYS A 77 -2.99 -9.68 -13.65
C CYS A 77 -2.12 -9.29 -14.84
N ASP A 78 -2.25 -10.03 -15.94
CA ASP A 78 -1.72 -9.65 -17.26
C ASP A 78 -2.54 -10.30 -18.38
N VAL A 79 -2.66 -9.63 -19.52
CA VAL A 79 -3.32 -10.21 -20.69
C VAL A 79 -2.50 -11.36 -21.29
N TRP A 80 -1.16 -11.29 -21.19
CA TRP A 80 -0.24 -12.31 -21.70
C TRP A 80 0.06 -13.37 -20.64
N GLY A 81 -0.18 -14.64 -20.95
CA GLY A 81 -0.09 -15.73 -19.96
C GLY A 81 1.33 -15.97 -19.45
N ASP A 82 2.33 -15.81 -20.31
CA ASP A 82 3.72 -16.05 -19.93
C ASP A 82 4.25 -15.00 -18.93
N HIS A 83 3.77 -13.76 -19.00
CA HIS A 83 4.11 -12.73 -18.00
C HIS A 83 3.56 -13.12 -16.63
N ILE A 84 2.32 -13.61 -16.56
CA ILE A 84 1.74 -14.13 -15.32
C ILE A 84 2.61 -15.26 -14.77
N ARG A 85 2.94 -16.27 -15.59
CA ARG A 85 3.75 -17.42 -15.14
C ARG A 85 5.10 -16.98 -14.57
N GLN A 86 5.82 -16.11 -15.29
CA GLN A 86 7.11 -15.57 -14.83
C GLN A 86 6.97 -14.82 -13.50
N ALA A 87 5.91 -14.05 -13.32
CA ALA A 87 5.70 -13.26 -12.12
C ALA A 87 5.27 -14.13 -10.92
N VAL A 88 4.42 -15.15 -11.15
CA VAL A 88 4.02 -16.14 -10.13
C VAL A 88 5.23 -16.94 -9.66
N GLU A 89 6.14 -17.33 -10.54
CA GLU A 89 7.38 -18.04 -10.19
C GLU A 89 8.30 -17.26 -9.24
N LYS A 90 8.21 -15.93 -9.23
CA LYS A 90 8.96 -15.06 -8.30
C LYS A 90 8.31 -14.95 -6.93
N CYS A 91 7.01 -15.19 -6.85
CA CYS A 91 6.27 -15.01 -5.61
C CYS A 91 6.51 -16.19 -4.66
N PRO A 92 6.81 -15.94 -3.37
CA PRO A 92 6.97 -17.00 -2.38
C PRO A 92 5.63 -17.69 -2.07
N ASN A 93 4.53 -16.96 -2.27
CA ASN A 93 3.17 -17.48 -2.26
C ASN A 93 2.67 -17.75 -3.69
N LYS A 94 1.55 -18.45 -3.82
CA LYS A 94 0.90 -18.68 -5.13
C LYS A 94 -0.25 -17.68 -5.30
N PRO A 95 0.00 -16.44 -5.80
CA PRO A 95 -1.06 -15.47 -6.02
C PRO A 95 -2.06 -15.98 -7.07
N SER A 96 -3.27 -15.43 -7.03
CA SER A 96 -4.26 -15.73 -8.04
C SER A 96 -3.86 -15.16 -9.41
N GLU A 97 -3.95 -15.99 -10.43
CA GLU A 97 -3.70 -15.62 -11.82
C GLU A 97 -4.96 -15.04 -12.46
N ILE A 98 -4.87 -13.82 -12.97
CA ILE A 98 -6.04 -13.07 -13.47
C ILE A 98 -5.71 -12.50 -14.86
N LYS A 99 -6.68 -12.57 -15.78
CA LYS A 99 -6.53 -12.02 -17.13
C LYS A 99 -7.08 -10.62 -17.28
N ASP A 100 -8.13 -10.30 -16.53
CA ASP A 100 -8.81 -9.02 -16.57
C ASP A 100 -8.60 -8.25 -15.27
N TYR A 101 -8.06 -7.04 -15.36
CA TYR A 101 -7.78 -6.24 -14.18
C TYR A 101 -9.04 -5.85 -13.42
N ARG A 102 -10.21 -5.84 -14.08
CA ARG A 102 -11.50 -5.57 -13.43
C ARG A 102 -11.88 -6.68 -12.45
N ASP A 103 -11.59 -7.93 -12.81
CA ASP A 103 -11.78 -9.07 -11.91
C ASP A 103 -10.85 -8.96 -10.71
N LEU A 104 -9.60 -8.54 -10.92
CA LEU A 104 -8.65 -8.25 -9.83
C LEU A 104 -9.18 -7.15 -8.90
N LEU A 105 -9.70 -6.05 -9.44
CA LEU A 105 -10.24 -4.94 -8.65
C LEU A 105 -11.48 -5.33 -7.83
N SER A 106 -12.26 -6.30 -8.30
CA SER A 106 -13.45 -6.82 -7.58
C SER A 106 -13.11 -7.65 -6.34
N ARG A 107 -11.84 -8.04 -6.17
CA ARG A 107 -11.41 -8.92 -5.08
C ARG A 107 -11.43 -8.24 -3.73
N LYS A 108 -11.94 -8.94 -2.72
CA LYS A 108 -11.97 -8.47 -1.32
C LYS A 108 -10.66 -8.70 -0.57
N ASP A 109 -9.78 -9.54 -1.12
CA ASP A 109 -8.47 -9.88 -0.57
C ASP A 109 -7.31 -9.11 -1.22
N VAL A 110 -7.62 -7.98 -1.85
CA VAL A 110 -6.67 -7.01 -2.38
C VAL A 110 -6.96 -5.67 -1.71
N ASP A 111 -5.99 -5.09 -1.02
CA ASP A 111 -6.13 -3.80 -0.35
C ASP A 111 -5.73 -2.65 -1.28
N ALA A 112 -4.64 -2.84 -2.02
CA ALA A 112 -4.12 -1.87 -2.97
C ALA A 112 -3.62 -2.55 -4.26
N VAL A 113 -3.50 -1.77 -5.33
CA VAL A 113 -2.99 -2.26 -6.62
C VAL A 113 -1.73 -1.55 -7.09
N VAL A 114 -0.88 -2.29 -7.79
CA VAL A 114 0.33 -1.79 -8.44
C VAL A 114 0.10 -1.81 -9.95
N ILE A 115 -0.02 -0.63 -10.55
CA ILE A 115 -0.33 -0.45 -11.97
C ILE A 115 0.97 -0.22 -12.75
N CYS A 116 1.33 -1.20 -13.57
CA CYS A 116 2.58 -1.24 -14.36
C CYS A 116 2.34 -1.52 -15.86
N THR A 117 1.12 -1.27 -16.35
CA THR A 117 0.77 -1.40 -17.76
C THR A 117 1.41 -0.31 -18.64
N PRO A 118 1.27 -0.36 -19.98
CA PRO A 118 1.60 0.80 -20.81
C PRO A 118 0.82 2.07 -20.40
N PRO A 119 1.42 3.26 -20.53
CA PRO A 119 0.89 4.49 -19.91
C PRO A 119 -0.47 4.97 -20.44
N HIS A 120 -0.88 4.52 -21.64
CA HIS A 120 -2.21 4.83 -22.18
C HIS A 120 -3.37 4.11 -21.43
N TRP A 121 -3.07 3.12 -20.58
CA TRP A 121 -4.06 2.45 -19.72
C TRP A 121 -4.13 3.03 -18.30
N HIS A 122 -3.11 3.77 -17.89
CA HIS A 122 -2.93 4.21 -16.51
C HIS A 122 -4.11 4.99 -15.95
N CYS A 123 -4.60 5.99 -16.71
CA CYS A 123 -5.70 6.85 -16.28
C CYS A 123 -6.94 6.03 -15.93
N LEU A 124 -7.35 5.14 -16.84
CA LEU A 124 -8.55 4.31 -16.67
C LEU A 124 -8.40 3.36 -15.49
N GLN A 125 -7.25 2.68 -15.37
CA GLN A 125 -7.02 1.73 -14.28
C GLN A 125 -6.92 2.40 -12.91
N ALA A 126 -6.32 3.59 -12.83
CA ALA A 126 -6.25 4.37 -11.60
C ALA A 126 -7.65 4.83 -11.14
N ILE A 127 -8.50 5.28 -12.07
CA ILE A 127 -9.88 5.67 -11.77
C ILE A 127 -10.69 4.45 -11.31
N HIS A 128 -10.61 3.33 -12.03
CA HIS A 128 -11.30 2.10 -11.63
C HIS A 128 -10.81 1.55 -10.28
N ALA A 129 -9.52 1.70 -9.97
CA ALA A 129 -8.99 1.37 -8.64
C ALA A 129 -9.65 2.25 -7.56
N CYS A 130 -9.77 3.55 -7.81
CA CYS A 130 -10.46 4.47 -6.90
C CYS A 130 -11.92 4.08 -6.68
N GLU A 131 -12.65 3.83 -7.76
CA GLU A 131 -14.07 3.44 -7.73
C GLU A 131 -14.28 2.11 -7.00
N SER A 132 -13.31 1.20 -7.09
CA SER A 132 -13.30 -0.10 -6.39
C SER A 132 -12.81 0.00 -4.94
N GLY A 133 -12.54 1.21 -4.44
CA GLY A 133 -12.07 1.45 -3.08
C GLY A 133 -10.64 0.98 -2.84
N LYS A 134 -9.83 0.77 -3.88
CA LYS A 134 -8.43 0.34 -3.77
C LYS A 134 -7.50 1.55 -3.74
N ASP A 135 -6.52 1.50 -2.85
CA ASP A 135 -5.36 2.39 -2.96
C ASP A 135 -4.48 1.92 -4.12
N PHE A 136 -3.60 2.79 -4.64
CA PHE A 136 -2.76 2.37 -5.75
C PHE A 136 -1.39 3.03 -5.84
N TYR A 137 -0.43 2.24 -6.27
CA TYR A 137 0.81 2.72 -6.86
C TYR A 137 0.68 2.66 -8.39
N ILE A 138 1.17 3.68 -9.10
CA ILE A 138 1.16 3.70 -10.56
C ILE A 138 2.51 4.10 -11.15
N GLU A 139 2.99 3.33 -12.13
CA GLU A 139 4.25 3.63 -12.81
C GLU A 139 4.23 4.98 -13.53
N LYS A 140 5.44 5.52 -13.74
CA LYS A 140 5.64 6.74 -14.53
C LYS A 140 5.71 6.39 -16.03
N PRO A 141 5.29 7.32 -16.92
CA PRO A 141 4.54 8.54 -16.62
C PRO A 141 3.13 8.21 -16.10
N MET A 142 2.60 9.02 -15.19
CA MET A 142 1.30 8.75 -14.55
C MET A 142 0.17 8.69 -15.59
N THR A 143 0.12 9.60 -16.56
CA THR A 143 -0.90 9.63 -17.64
C THR A 143 -0.31 10.19 -18.93
N MET A 144 -1.06 10.15 -20.03
CA MET A 144 -0.63 10.65 -21.34
C MET A 144 -0.99 12.12 -21.59
N SER A 145 -1.94 12.68 -20.84
CA SER A 145 -2.32 14.09 -20.93
C SER A 145 -2.58 14.72 -19.57
N VAL A 146 -2.58 16.06 -19.52
CA VAL A 146 -2.95 16.83 -18.32
C VAL A 146 -4.42 16.59 -17.95
N GLY A 147 -5.31 16.46 -18.94
CA GLY A 147 -6.73 16.17 -18.70
C GLY A 147 -6.93 14.85 -17.95
N GLU A 148 -6.20 13.81 -18.37
CA GLU A 148 -6.18 12.53 -17.66
C GLU A 148 -5.61 12.66 -16.24
N SER A 149 -4.50 13.39 -16.07
CA SER A 149 -3.93 13.63 -14.73
C SER A 149 -4.93 14.31 -13.79
N LEU A 150 -5.68 15.29 -14.28
CA LEU A 150 -6.71 15.98 -13.51
C LEU A 150 -7.89 15.04 -13.18
N ALA A 151 -8.27 14.16 -14.10
CA ALA A 151 -9.30 13.16 -13.87
C ALA A 151 -8.89 12.18 -12.75
N VAL A 152 -7.67 11.64 -12.81
CA VAL A 152 -7.12 10.75 -11.75
C VAL A 152 -7.08 11.49 -10.41
N ARG A 153 -6.57 12.72 -10.37
CA ARG A 153 -6.55 13.54 -9.14
C ARG A 153 -7.95 13.72 -8.55
N ASN A 154 -8.94 13.98 -9.40
CA ASN A 154 -10.31 14.18 -8.94
C ASN A 154 -10.91 12.87 -8.39
N ALA A 155 -10.65 11.72 -9.05
CA ALA A 155 -11.09 10.41 -8.58
C ALA A 155 -10.45 10.05 -7.22
N VAL A 156 -9.14 10.23 -7.08
CA VAL A 156 -8.41 10.00 -5.81
C VAL A 156 -9.02 10.81 -4.67
N ARG A 157 -9.30 12.10 -4.90
CA ARG A 157 -9.90 13.00 -3.90
C ARG A 157 -11.35 12.62 -3.59
N HIS A 158 -12.13 12.26 -4.60
CA HIS A 158 -13.53 11.90 -4.44
C HIS A 158 -13.70 10.61 -3.62
N HIS A 159 -12.89 9.60 -3.92
CA HIS A 159 -12.94 8.30 -3.26
C HIS A 159 -12.03 8.20 -2.02
N ASN A 160 -11.34 9.28 -1.64
CA ASN A 160 -10.41 9.34 -0.53
C ASN A 160 -9.42 8.15 -0.52
N ARG A 161 -8.69 7.98 -1.62
CA ARG A 161 -7.68 6.91 -1.77
C ARG A 161 -6.28 7.42 -1.55
N ILE A 162 -5.39 6.53 -1.09
CA ILE A 162 -3.96 6.76 -1.03
C ILE A 162 -3.35 6.39 -2.39
N THR A 163 -2.47 7.25 -2.89
CA THR A 163 -1.79 7.01 -4.16
C THR A 163 -0.32 7.39 -4.13
N GLN A 164 0.49 6.66 -4.89
CA GLN A 164 1.91 6.92 -5.11
C GLN A 164 2.25 6.78 -6.59
N ILE A 165 3.01 7.73 -7.12
CA ILE A 165 3.55 7.65 -8.50
C ILE A 165 4.93 7.02 -8.44
N GLY A 166 5.26 6.19 -9.44
CA GLY A 166 6.53 5.46 -9.56
C GLY A 166 7.76 6.30 -9.87
N THR A 167 7.91 7.46 -9.23
CA THR A 167 9.13 8.26 -9.27
C THR A 167 10.12 7.74 -8.21
N GLN A 168 10.55 6.48 -8.35
CA GLN A 168 11.27 5.73 -7.29
C GLN A 168 12.52 6.41 -6.78
N ILE A 169 13.19 7.19 -7.63
CA ILE A 169 14.44 7.87 -7.31
C ILE A 169 14.30 8.84 -6.12
N HIS A 170 13.08 9.28 -5.79
CA HIS A 170 12.78 10.13 -4.62
C HIS A 170 12.51 9.36 -3.34
N ALA A 171 12.40 8.02 -3.39
CA ALA A 171 12.12 7.18 -2.24
C ALA A 171 13.39 6.77 -1.47
N GLY A 172 14.58 6.87 -2.09
CA GLY A 172 15.87 6.55 -1.47
C GLY A 172 16.63 7.76 -0.92
N ASP A 173 17.71 7.49 -0.20
CA ASP A 173 18.48 8.51 0.53
C ASP A 173 19.25 9.47 -0.38
N ASN A 174 19.65 9.02 -1.58
CA ASN A 174 20.49 9.79 -2.49
C ASN A 174 19.88 11.18 -2.81
N TYR A 175 18.65 11.22 -3.33
CA TYR A 175 18.03 12.49 -3.69
C TYR A 175 17.62 13.32 -2.48
N ARG A 176 17.27 12.67 -1.36
CA ARG A 176 17.00 13.39 -0.10
C ARG A 176 18.24 14.13 0.37
N ARG A 177 19.41 13.50 0.31
CA ARG A 177 20.70 14.10 0.65
C ARG A 177 21.06 15.25 -0.29
N VAL A 178 20.84 15.11 -1.60
CA VAL A 178 21.05 16.21 -2.56
C VAL A 178 20.17 17.41 -2.21
N VAL A 179 18.89 17.19 -1.90
CA VAL A 179 17.97 18.26 -1.50
C VAL A 179 18.42 18.93 -0.19
N GLU A 180 18.91 18.17 0.78
CA GLU A 180 19.47 18.72 2.02
C GLU A 180 20.66 19.64 1.75
N ILE A 181 21.61 19.20 0.92
CA ILE A 181 22.80 19.98 0.57
C ILE A 181 22.41 21.29 -0.12
N VAL A 182 21.49 21.25 -1.09
CA VAL A 182 21.02 22.46 -1.76
C VAL A 182 20.33 23.42 -0.77
N ARG A 183 19.63 22.88 0.24
CA ARG A 183 18.93 23.69 1.25
C ARG A 183 19.86 24.24 2.33
N SER A 184 21.04 23.67 2.54
CA SER A 184 21.98 24.16 3.56
C SER A 184 22.77 25.41 3.15
N GLY A 185 22.69 25.81 1.88
CA GLY A 185 23.56 26.85 1.29
C GLY A 185 24.95 26.32 0.97
#